data_AF-A0A958DG77-F1
#
_entry.id   AF-A0A958DG77-F1
#
_cell.length_a   1.000
_cell.length_b   1.000
_cell.length_c   1.000
_cell.angle_alpha   90.00
_cell.angle_beta   90.00
_cell.angle_gamma   90.00
#
_symmetry.space_group_name_H-M   'P 1'
#
loop_
_entity.id
_entity.type
_entity.pdbx_description
1 polymer ?
#
loop_
_entity_poly.entity_id
_entity_poly.type
_entity_poly.pdbx_seq_one_letter_code
_entity_poly.pdbx_strand_id
1 'polypeptide(L)'
;MKLSFIVTIDPIKDISYLNMLVHSFNLQTRKSFNVFFYNQTPMDEAEVFSRLAVQPEFEYRFFSIDKAFFLGKYPIWNLYEFHSFLLEQDDLHDYFMALHMEEFFDADYVEQVLEVLGREPLDILFGNLTRSRISYEDIAPALERSNPRD
;
A
#
# COMPACT_ATOMS: atom_id res chain seq x y z
N MET A 1 2.37 15.19 -12.73
CA MET A 1 1.44 14.69 -11.73
C MET A 1 1.82 13.28 -11.33
N LYS A 2 2.05 13.06 -10.04
CA LYS A 2 2.43 11.79 -9.43
C LYS A 2 1.56 11.57 -8.19
N LEU A 3 1.17 10.31 -7.95
CA LEU A 3 0.34 9.93 -6.80
C LEU A 3 1.19 9.41 -5.65
N SER A 4 0.75 9.61 -4.42
CA SER A 4 1.32 9.00 -3.22
C SER A 4 0.33 8.06 -2.55
N PHE A 5 0.69 6.78 -2.43
CA PHE A 5 -0.12 5.79 -1.75
C PHE A 5 0.42 5.53 -0.34
N ILE A 6 -0.40 5.73 0.68
CA ILE A 6 -0.02 5.50 2.08
C ILE A 6 -0.66 4.18 2.52
N VAL A 7 0.14 3.14 2.71
CA VAL A 7 -0.34 1.78 3.03
C VAL A 7 -0.11 1.49 4.50
N THR A 8 -1.18 1.29 5.26
CA THR A 8 -1.08 0.90 6.67
C THR A 8 -0.98 -0.62 6.82
N ILE A 9 0.09 -1.10 7.46
CA ILE A 9 0.29 -2.52 7.78
C ILE A 9 -0.12 -2.75 9.25
N ASP A 10 -1.24 -3.45 9.43
CA ASP A 10 -1.91 -3.64 10.73
C ASP A 10 -1.43 -4.93 11.44
N PRO A 11 -1.11 -4.91 12.75
CA PRO A 11 -0.66 -6.08 13.50
C PRO A 11 -1.75 -7.11 13.83
N ILE A 12 -3.02 -6.80 13.55
CA ILE A 12 -4.17 -7.68 13.79
C ILE A 12 -4.36 -8.64 12.61
N LYS A 13 -4.05 -8.20 11.39
CA LYS A 13 -4.28 -8.96 10.16
C LYS A 13 -3.06 -9.79 9.78
N ASP A 14 -3.31 -10.82 8.99
CA ASP A 14 -2.23 -11.62 8.42
C ASP A 14 -1.44 -10.79 7.40
N ILE A 15 -0.11 -10.80 7.51
CA ILE A 15 0.78 -10.04 6.61
C ILE A 15 0.60 -10.45 5.14
N SER A 16 0.14 -11.68 4.89
CA SER A 16 -0.11 -12.19 3.55
C SER A 16 -1.17 -11.42 2.77
N TYR A 17 -2.07 -10.66 3.42
CA TYR A 17 -3.00 -9.77 2.71
C TYR A 17 -2.29 -8.69 1.90
N LEU A 18 -1.12 -8.25 2.37
CA LEU A 18 -0.29 -7.26 1.68
C LEU A 18 0.21 -7.77 0.31
N ASN A 19 0.27 -9.10 0.08
CA ASN A 19 0.68 -9.66 -1.21
C ASN A 19 -0.20 -9.17 -2.35
N MET A 20 -1.52 -9.11 -2.13
CA MET A 20 -2.46 -8.68 -3.16
C MET A 20 -2.23 -7.23 -3.54
N LEU A 21 -2.09 -6.37 -2.54
CA LEU A 21 -1.85 -4.95 -2.76
C LEU A 21 -0.53 -4.71 -3.49
N VAL A 22 0.56 -5.31 -3.02
CA VAL A 22 1.89 -5.22 -3.66
C VAL A 22 1.83 -5.74 -5.09
N HIS A 23 1.19 -6.89 -5.32
CA HIS A 23 1.01 -7.42 -6.66
C HIS A 23 0.22 -6.47 -7.56
N SER A 24 -0.87 -5.87 -7.06
CA SER A 24 -1.67 -4.91 -7.84
C SER A 24 -0.89 -3.63 -8.19
N PHE A 25 -0.01 -3.17 -7.30
CA PHE A 25 0.92 -2.08 -7.60
C PHE A 25 1.95 -2.48 -8.65
N ASN A 26 2.49 -3.71 -8.58
CA ASN A 26 3.40 -4.24 -9.61
C ASN A 26 2.72 -4.33 -10.98
N LEU A 27 1.42 -4.60 -11.04
CA LEU A 27 0.66 -4.68 -12.30
C LEU A 27 0.28 -3.33 -12.91
N GLN A 28 0.46 -2.20 -12.21
CA GLN A 28 0.04 -0.89 -12.73
C GLN A 28 0.68 -0.58 -14.09
N THR A 29 -0.13 -0.29 -15.10
CA THR A 29 0.30 0.10 -16.46
C THR A 29 1.15 1.38 -16.46
N ARG A 30 0.86 2.28 -15.49
CA ARG A 30 1.58 3.54 -15.30
C ARG A 30 2.21 3.63 -13.91
N LYS A 31 3.54 3.73 -13.85
CA LYS A 31 4.34 3.81 -12.61
C LYS A 31 4.55 5.23 -12.08
N SER A 32 3.58 6.10 -12.30
CA SER A 32 3.66 7.51 -11.88
C SER A 32 3.12 7.68 -10.46
N PHE A 33 3.68 6.91 -9.53
CA PHE A 33 3.31 6.91 -8.12
C PHE A 33 4.50 6.51 -7.23
N ASN A 34 4.39 6.79 -5.93
CA ASN A 34 5.23 6.19 -4.89
C ASN A 34 4.36 5.59 -3.78
N VAL A 35 4.93 4.65 -3.03
CA VAL A 35 4.24 3.97 -1.92
C VAL A 35 4.95 4.22 -0.60
N PHE A 36 4.20 4.63 0.42
CA PHE A 36 4.64 4.80 1.80
C PHE A 36 4.06 3.68 2.63
N PHE A 37 4.86 2.66 2.96
CA PHE A 37 4.44 1.62 3.89
C PHE A 37 4.58 2.16 5.31
N TYR A 38 3.45 2.24 6.00
CA TYR A 38 3.38 2.60 7.40
C TYR A 38 3.15 1.35 8.24
N ASN A 39 4.25 0.83 8.78
CA ASN A 39 4.30 -0.42 9.51
C ASN A 39 3.93 -0.21 10.97
N GLN A 40 2.77 -0.74 11.34
CA GLN A 40 2.27 -0.73 12.71
C GLN A 40 2.51 -2.05 13.44
N THR A 41 3.45 -2.85 12.95
CA THR A 41 3.86 -4.11 13.55
C THR A 41 5.26 -3.98 14.17
N PRO A 42 5.65 -4.87 15.11
CA PRO A 42 7.00 -4.86 15.67
C PRO A 42 8.07 -5.42 14.72
N MET A 43 7.66 -5.93 13.55
CA MET A 43 8.56 -6.48 12.52
C MET A 43 9.33 -5.34 11.86
N ASP A 44 10.56 -5.60 11.41
CA ASP A 44 11.27 -4.67 10.54
C ASP A 44 10.91 -4.90 9.06
N GLU A 45 11.43 -4.03 8.19
CA GLU A 45 11.17 -4.05 6.75
C GLU A 45 11.56 -5.39 6.10
N ALA A 46 12.74 -5.90 6.44
CA ALA A 46 13.24 -7.16 5.91
C ALA A 46 12.36 -8.33 6.35
N GLU A 47 11.94 -8.34 7.62
CA GLU A 47 11.03 -9.35 8.15
C GLU A 47 9.66 -9.29 7.46
N VAL A 48 9.07 -8.11 7.29
CA VAL A 48 7.78 -7.93 6.59
C VAL A 48 7.88 -8.50 5.17
N PHE A 49 8.86 -8.06 4.39
CA PHE A 49 8.95 -8.45 2.98
C PHE A 49 9.41 -9.89 2.80
N SER A 50 10.18 -10.47 3.72
CA SER A 50 10.52 -11.91 3.69
C SER A 50 9.30 -12.84 3.79
N ARG A 51 8.19 -12.34 4.34
CA ARG A 51 6.93 -13.09 4.49
C ARG A 51 5.99 -12.91 3.30
N LEU A 52 6.34 -12.04 2.35
CA LEU A 52 5.55 -11.83 1.14
C LEU A 52 6.02 -12.77 0.02
N ALA A 53 5.06 -13.32 -0.72
CA ALA A 53 5.30 -14.08 -1.93
C ALA A 53 5.71 -13.18 -3.11
N VAL A 54 5.32 -11.90 -3.07
CA VAL A 54 5.58 -10.90 -4.11
C VAL A 54 6.35 -9.73 -3.52
N GLN A 55 7.45 -9.35 -4.17
CA GLN A 55 8.28 -8.21 -3.75
C GLN A 55 7.86 -6.92 -4.48
N PRO A 56 7.99 -5.74 -3.86
CA PRO A 56 7.74 -4.47 -4.54
C PRO A 56 8.70 -4.23 -5.72
N GLU A 57 8.15 -3.94 -6.89
CA GLU A 57 8.89 -3.56 -8.12
C GLU A 57 8.65 -2.08 -8.49
N PHE A 58 8.32 -1.27 -7.50
CA PHE A 58 8.00 0.16 -7.62
C PHE A 58 8.75 0.96 -6.56
N GLU A 59 8.79 2.29 -6.71
CA GLU A 59 9.39 3.18 -5.72
C GLU A 59 8.57 3.18 -4.43
N TYR A 60 9.22 2.87 -3.30
CA TYR A 60 8.58 2.92 -1.99
C TYR A 60 9.51 3.44 -0.90
N ARG A 61 8.90 3.81 0.23
CA ARG A 61 9.58 4.10 1.50
C ARG A 61 8.88 3.35 2.62
N PHE A 62 9.64 2.87 3.60
CA PHE A 62 9.13 2.08 4.71
C PHE A 62 9.33 2.82 6.03
N PHE A 63 8.25 2.97 6.79
CA PHE A 63 8.24 3.66 8.08
C PHE A 63 7.76 2.70 9.14
N SER A 64 8.51 2.55 10.21
CA SER A 64 8.12 1.76 11.37
C SER A 64 7.87 2.65 12.57
N ILE A 65 6.86 2.29 13.35
CA ILE A 65 6.70 2.83 14.70
C ILE A 65 7.88 2.33 15.55
N ASP A 66 8.46 3.21 16.36
CA ASP A 66 9.50 2.80 17.31
C ASP A 66 8.92 1.78 18.30
N LYS A 67 9.68 0.70 18.53
CA LYS A 67 9.30 -0.43 19.40
C LYS A 67 8.93 0.02 20.83
N ALA A 68 9.45 1.15 21.29
CA ALA A 68 9.08 1.74 22.58
C ALA A 68 7.59 2.17 22.65
N PHE A 69 6.96 2.43 21.50
CA PHE A 69 5.55 2.83 21.40
C PHE A 69 4.61 1.65 21.12
N PHE A 70 4.96 0.45 21.57
CA PHE A 70 4.08 -0.72 21.50
C PHE A 70 3.66 -1.21 22.89
N LEU A 71 2.37 -1.51 23.06
CA LEU A 71 1.85 -2.32 24.16
C LEU A 71 1.67 -3.76 23.66
N GLY A 72 2.70 -4.57 23.85
CA GLY A 72 2.76 -5.91 23.27
C GLY A 72 2.85 -5.82 21.74
N LYS A 73 1.81 -6.24 21.04
CA LYS A 73 1.73 -6.14 19.57
C LYS A 73 0.94 -4.92 19.07
N TYR A 74 0.38 -4.13 19.98
CA TYR A 74 -0.49 -3.01 19.62
C TYR A 74 0.29 -1.71 19.62
N PRO A 75 0.29 -0.94 18.52
CA PRO A 75 0.91 0.37 18.47
C PRO A 75 0.14 1.37 19.35
N ILE A 76 0.85 2.29 20.00
CA ILE A 76 0.28 3.42 20.74
C ILE A 76 0.29 4.70 19.86
N TRP A 77 0.51 4.57 18.56
CA TRP A 77 0.79 5.72 17.69
C TRP A 77 -0.45 6.27 16.97
N ASN A 78 -0.40 7.57 16.66
CA ASN A 78 -1.45 8.30 15.97
C ASN A 78 -1.18 8.42 14.45
N LEU A 79 -2.08 7.86 13.63
CA LEU A 79 -1.99 7.95 12.17
C LEU A 79 -2.01 9.40 11.64
N TYR A 80 -2.63 10.35 12.36
CA TYR A 80 -2.61 11.77 11.98
C TYR A 80 -1.22 12.39 12.09
N GLU A 81 -0.42 11.97 13.07
CA GLU A 81 0.97 12.45 13.22
C GLU A 81 1.82 11.96 12.07
N PHE A 82 1.58 10.74 11.57
CA PHE A 82 2.29 10.23 10.40
C PHE A 82 1.96 11.02 9.13
N HIS A 83 0.69 11.32 8.88
CA HIS A 83 0.30 12.16 7.73
C HIS A 83 0.90 13.57 7.83
N SER A 84 0.88 14.15 9.03
CA SER A 84 1.46 15.48 9.27
C SER A 84 2.96 15.47 9.03
N PHE A 85 3.66 14.44 9.51
CA PHE A 85 5.08 14.22 9.24
C PHE A 85 5.38 14.15 7.74
N LEU A 86 4.60 13.40 6.95
CA LEU A 86 4.82 13.31 5.50
C LEU A 86 4.59 14.65 4.78
N LEU A 87 3.62 15.45 5.24
CA LEU A 87 3.39 16.81 4.73
C LEU A 87 4.54 17.76 5.08
N GLU A 88 5.05 17.70 6.31
CA GLU A 88 6.16 18.54 6.78
C GLU A 88 7.49 18.22 6.07
N GLN A 89 7.70 16.97 5.66
CA GLN A 89 8.88 16.56 4.89
C GLN A 89 8.75 16.82 3.38
N ASP A 90 7.62 17.36 2.91
CA ASP A 90 7.33 17.55 1.47
C ASP A 90 7.46 16.24 0.66
N ASP A 91 7.11 15.12 1.28
CA ASP A 91 7.24 13.79 0.69
C ASP A 91 5.99 13.37 -0.12
N LEU A 92 4.84 13.97 0.17
CA LEU A 92 3.60 13.73 -0.56
C LEU A 92 3.64 14.46 -1.91
N HIS A 93 3.22 13.76 -2.95
CA HIS A 93 3.13 14.32 -4.30
C HIS A 93 1.78 15.04 -4.49
N ASP A 94 1.45 15.40 -5.73
CA ASP A 94 0.29 16.22 -6.10
C ASP A 94 -1.03 15.73 -5.47
N TYR A 95 -1.19 14.40 -5.33
CA TYR A 95 -2.34 13.75 -4.71
C TYR A 95 -1.87 12.56 -3.88
N PHE A 96 -2.60 12.27 -2.79
CA PHE A 96 -2.37 11.07 -2.00
C PHE A 96 -3.66 10.29 -1.72
N MET A 97 -3.50 9.00 -1.44
CA MET A 97 -4.56 8.10 -1.03
C MET A 97 -4.06 7.19 0.09
N ALA A 98 -4.81 7.10 1.18
CA ALA A 98 -4.54 6.15 2.26
C ALA A 98 -5.26 4.82 2.00
N LEU A 99 -4.55 3.73 2.25
CA LEU A 99 -4.98 2.37 1.97
C LEU A 99 -4.70 1.46 3.17
N HIS A 100 -5.58 0.47 3.33
CA HIS A 100 -5.34 -0.67 4.19
C HIS A 100 -4.64 -1.80 3.41
N MET A 101 -3.82 -2.59 4.10
CA MET A 101 -3.02 -3.67 3.52
C MET A 101 -3.81 -4.75 2.74
N GLU A 102 -5.12 -4.88 2.97
CA GLU A 102 -5.98 -5.83 2.25
C GLU A 102 -6.65 -5.27 0.98
N GLU A 103 -6.48 -3.99 0.69
CA GLU A 103 -7.02 -3.36 -0.51
C GLU A 103 -6.16 -3.69 -1.73
N PHE A 104 -6.68 -3.50 -2.94
CA PHE A 104 -5.94 -3.69 -4.18
C PHE A 104 -6.62 -2.95 -5.34
N PHE A 105 -5.89 -2.78 -6.43
CA PHE A 105 -6.34 -2.02 -7.60
C PHE A 105 -6.47 -2.87 -8.86
N ASP A 106 -7.26 -2.37 -9.80
CA ASP A 106 -7.18 -2.77 -11.19
C ASP A 106 -5.86 -2.30 -11.81
N ALA A 107 -5.36 -3.02 -12.83
CA ALA A 107 -4.04 -2.79 -13.41
C ALA A 107 -3.89 -1.42 -14.10
N ASP A 108 -4.97 -0.75 -14.47
CA ASP A 108 -4.98 0.56 -15.13
C ASP A 108 -5.43 1.71 -14.21
N TYR A 109 -5.61 1.44 -12.92
CA TYR A 109 -6.16 2.40 -11.95
C TYR A 109 -5.40 3.74 -11.93
N VAL A 110 -4.07 3.71 -11.79
CA VAL A 110 -3.25 4.93 -11.75
C VAL A 110 -3.35 5.72 -13.06
N GLU A 111 -3.41 5.03 -14.19
CA GLU A 111 -3.55 5.67 -15.50
C GLU A 111 -4.87 6.43 -15.60
N GLN A 112 -5.98 5.77 -15.22
CA GLN A 112 -7.32 6.37 -15.24
C GLN A 112 -7.42 7.56 -14.28
N VAL A 113 -6.91 7.45 -13.04
CA VAL A 113 -6.92 8.55 -12.08
C VAL A 113 -6.17 9.75 -12.62
N LEU A 114 -4.97 9.53 -13.19
CA LEU A 114 -4.16 10.62 -13.72
C LEU A 114 -4.79 11.27 -14.97
N GLU A 115 -5.54 10.51 -15.76
CA GLU A 115 -6.30 11.05 -16.89
C GLU A 115 -7.45 11.95 -16.42
N VAL A 116 -8.21 11.52 -15.41
CA VAL A 116 -9.31 12.32 -14.84
C VAL A 116 -8.79 13.63 -14.26
N LEU A 117 -7.79 13.56 -13.37
CA LEU A 117 -7.19 14.73 -12.72
C LEU A 117 -6.44 15.65 -13.71
N GLY A 118 -6.03 15.12 -14.88
CA GLY A 118 -5.43 15.92 -15.95
C GLY A 118 -6.45 16.72 -16.76
N ARG A 119 -7.73 16.30 -16.77
CA ARG A 119 -8.82 16.98 -17.47
C ARG A 119 -9.46 18.05 -16.60
N GLU A 120 -9.58 17.81 -15.30
CA GLU A 120 -10.24 18.71 -14.35
C GLU A 120 -9.39 18.83 -13.06
N PRO A 121 -9.11 20.07 -12.58
CA PRO A 121 -8.42 20.26 -11.31
C PRO A 121 -9.38 19.99 -10.16
N LEU A 122 -9.36 18.77 -9.62
CA LEU A 122 -10.20 18.32 -8.51
C LEU A 122 -9.37 18.27 -7.24
N ASP A 123 -9.81 18.92 -6.15
CA ASP A 123 -9.11 18.80 -4.86
C ASP A 123 -9.30 17.42 -4.21
N ILE A 124 -10.44 16.78 -4.46
CA ILE A 124 -10.82 15.49 -3.91
C ILE A 124 -11.47 14.65 -5.02
N LEU A 125 -10.95 13.44 -5.24
CA LEU A 125 -11.50 12.45 -6.14
C LEU A 125 -12.01 11.24 -5.35
N PHE A 126 -13.27 10.85 -5.58
CA PHE A 126 -13.83 9.63 -5.01
C PHE A 126 -13.70 8.48 -6.02
N GLY A 127 -13.00 7.42 -5.62
CA GLY A 127 -12.96 6.17 -6.38
C GLY A 127 -14.21 5.31 -6.13
N ASN A 128 -14.61 4.54 -7.13
CA ASN A 128 -15.63 3.51 -6.94
C ASN A 128 -15.04 2.32 -6.18
N LEU A 129 -15.65 1.96 -5.05
CA LEU A 129 -15.25 0.80 -4.26
C LEU A 129 -16.06 -0.42 -4.67
N THR A 130 -15.39 -1.46 -5.12
CA THR A 130 -16.02 -2.76 -5.37
C THR A 130 -15.66 -3.71 -4.24
N ARG A 131 -16.67 -4.24 -3.54
CA ARG A 131 -16.45 -5.34 -2.59
C ARG A 131 -16.18 -6.61 -3.37
N SER A 132 -14.91 -6.92 -3.54
CA SER A 132 -14.44 -8.20 -4.01
C SER A 132 -14.28 -9.11 -2.78
N ARG A 133 -15.15 -10.12 -2.65
CA ARG A 133 -14.90 -11.20 -1.68
C ARG A 133 -13.80 -12.06 -2.29
N ILE A 134 -12.56 -11.70 -2.05
CA ILE A 134 -11.43 -12.54 -2.42
C ILE A 134 -11.04 -13.32 -1.17
N SER A 135 -11.32 -14.62 -1.16
CA SER A 135 -10.73 -15.49 -0.16
C SER A 135 -9.30 -15.83 -0.58
N TYR A 136 -8.45 -16.19 0.40
CA TYR A 136 -7.10 -16.68 0.10
C TYR A 136 -7.12 -17.86 -0.88
N GLU A 137 -8.15 -18.69 -0.84
CA GLU A 137 -8.34 -19.82 -1.76
C GLU A 137 -8.51 -19.36 -3.22
N ASP A 138 -9.10 -18.18 -3.44
CA ASP A 138 -9.34 -17.62 -4.77
C ASP A 138 -8.06 -17.04 -5.42
N ILE A 139 -7.12 -16.54 -4.60
CA ILE A 139 -5.88 -15.89 -5.08
C ILE A 139 -4.63 -16.75 -5.00
N ALA A 140 -4.61 -17.80 -4.17
CA ALA A 140 -3.47 -18.71 -4.07
C ALA A 140 -2.99 -19.20 -5.45
N PRO A 141 -3.89 -19.58 -6.40
CA PRO A 141 -3.45 -20.01 -7.73
C PRO A 141 -2.77 -18.90 -8.57
N ALA A 142 -3.13 -17.63 -8.37
CA ALA A 142 -2.51 -16.50 -9.07
C ALA A 142 -1.15 -16.13 -8.46
N LEU A 143 -1.02 -16.26 -7.13
CA LEU A 143 0.23 -16.08 -6.39
C LEU A 143 1.24 -17.20 -6.69
N GLU A 144 0.77 -18.43 -6.91
CA GLU A 144 1.61 -19.57 -7.31
C GLU A 144 2.12 -19.46 -8.75
N ARG A 145 1.33 -18.86 -9.66
CA ARG A 145 1.75 -18.65 -11.06
C ARG A 145 2.76 -17.53 -11.25
N SER A 146 2.77 -16.56 -10.35
CA SER A 146 3.73 -15.44 -10.36
C SER A 146 5.07 -15.80 -9.70
N ASN A 147 5.16 -17.00 -9.13
CA ASN A 147 6.37 -17.55 -8.55
C ASN A 147 6.68 -18.89 -9.25
N PRO A 148 7.37 -18.89 -10.42
CA PRO A 148 7.87 -20.12 -10.98
C PRO A 148 8.96 -20.63 -10.04
N ARG A 149 8.56 -21.39 -9.03
CA ARG A 149 9.48 -22.34 -8.41
C ARG A 149 9.79 -23.37 -9.49
N ASP A 150 11.07 -23.48 -9.80
CA ASP A 150 11.67 -24.48 -10.69
C ASP A 150 10.97 -25.85 -10.64
#